data_AF-A0A246FC46-F1
#
_entry.id   AF-A0A246FC46-F1
#
_cell.length_a   1.000
_cell.length_b   1.000
_cell.length_c   1.000
_cell.angle_alpha   90.00
_cell.angle_beta   90.00
_cell.angle_gamma   90.00
#
_symmetry.space_group_name_H-M   'P 1'
#
loop_
_entity.id
_entity.type
_entity.pdbx_description
1 polymer ?
#
loop_
_entity_poly.entity_id
_entity_poly.type
_entity_poly.pdbx_seq_one_letter_code
_entity_poly.pdbx_strand_id
1 'polypeptide(L)'
;MRITLIDGLGWDLDEHGSGGLINRRGEKVHLRQGDMDGACGPYCLVMAMLARNQLGRRQAKGLAPVDSRTRYGRLMEALNQHETLVRVGTTGADLLELLKVISDKEYRVERGDGVRMVELTRRHLEDNIPVVLGFHGRKDSDIRHWCLAVGMSEDAFFLLDPAHDLQRGLAWNAVLTTQANGSRFGYRYLNAKGTWAVTLKEMVALL
;
A
#
# COMPACT_ATOMS: atom_id res chain seq x y z
N MET A 1 -17.63 -13.82 -10.20
CA MET A 1 -16.50 -12.88 -10.01
C MET A 1 -15.35 -13.62 -9.36
N ARG A 2 -14.20 -13.77 -10.03
CA ARG A 2 -13.01 -14.39 -9.45
C ARG A 2 -12.13 -13.28 -8.86
N ILE A 3 -11.81 -13.40 -7.59
CA ILE A 3 -10.86 -12.52 -6.90
C ILE A 3 -9.54 -13.28 -6.79
N THR A 4 -8.45 -12.63 -7.16
CA THR A 4 -7.10 -13.18 -7.01
C THR A 4 -6.30 -12.23 -6.12
N LEU A 5 -5.76 -12.76 -5.03
CA LEU A 5 -4.73 -12.07 -4.23
C LEU A 5 -3.35 -12.49 -4.72
N ILE A 6 -2.33 -11.67 -4.48
CA ILE A 6 -0.95 -12.09 -4.74
C ILE A 6 -0.58 -13.33 -3.91
N ASP A 7 0.24 -14.19 -4.48
CA ASP A 7 0.69 -15.42 -3.84
C ASP A 7 1.45 -15.16 -2.54
N GLY A 8 1.24 -16.05 -1.57
CA GLY A 8 1.91 -15.99 -0.26
C GLY A 8 1.20 -15.13 0.77
N LEU A 9 0.03 -14.60 0.45
CA LEU A 9 -0.93 -14.10 1.42
C LEU A 9 -1.91 -15.22 1.83
N GLY A 10 -2.35 -15.18 3.09
CA GLY A 10 -3.33 -16.10 3.65
C GLY A 10 -4.15 -15.46 4.77
N TRP A 11 -5.06 -16.24 5.35
CA TRP A 11 -5.81 -15.82 6.52
C TRP A 11 -5.23 -16.43 7.78
N ASP A 12 -5.18 -15.62 8.83
CA ASP A 12 -4.93 -16.08 10.19
C ASP A 12 -6.20 -16.73 10.74
N LEU A 13 -6.27 -18.05 10.66
CA LEU A 13 -7.46 -18.84 11.02
C LEU A 13 -7.41 -19.39 12.45
N ASP A 14 -6.36 -19.08 13.22
CA ASP A 14 -6.24 -19.54 14.59
C ASP A 14 -7.37 -18.96 15.45
N GLU A 15 -7.89 -19.75 16.40
CA GLU A 15 -9.00 -19.36 17.28
C GLU A 15 -8.70 -18.04 18.03
N HIS A 16 -7.44 -17.87 18.42
CA HIS A 16 -6.91 -16.67 19.07
C HIS A 16 -6.09 -15.77 18.12
N GLY A 17 -6.10 -16.10 16.83
CA GLY A 17 -5.44 -15.35 15.78
C GLY A 17 -6.12 -14.01 15.51
N SER A 18 -5.40 -13.15 14.81
CA SER A 18 -5.86 -11.83 14.38
C SER A 18 -7.08 -11.88 13.46
N GLY A 19 -7.38 -13.03 12.84
CA GLY A 19 -8.45 -13.20 11.85
C GLY A 19 -8.24 -12.34 10.60
N GLY A 20 -7.05 -11.81 10.38
CA GLY A 20 -6.73 -10.89 9.29
C GLY A 20 -5.79 -11.51 8.25
N LEU A 21 -5.46 -10.71 7.24
CA LEU A 21 -4.51 -11.07 6.19
C LEU A 21 -3.08 -11.18 6.75
N ILE A 22 -2.45 -12.33 6.53
CA ILE A 22 -1.08 -12.65 6.94
C ILE A 22 -0.19 -13.00 5.73
N ASN A 23 1.11 -12.83 5.90
CA ASN A 23 2.12 -13.30 4.94
C ASN A 23 2.50 -14.77 5.19
N ARG A 24 3.44 -15.32 4.40
CA ARG A 24 3.93 -16.71 4.54
C ARG A 24 4.59 -17.01 5.88
N ARG A 25 4.97 -15.99 6.65
CA ARG A 25 5.54 -16.12 7.99
C ARG A 25 4.48 -16.09 9.10
N GLY A 26 3.20 -16.02 8.75
CA GLY A 26 2.11 -15.88 9.72
C GLY A 26 1.96 -14.46 10.27
N GLU A 27 2.63 -13.47 9.68
CA GLU A 27 2.63 -12.11 10.20
C GLU A 27 1.54 -11.27 9.54
N LYS A 28 0.73 -10.57 10.34
CA LYS A 28 -0.29 -9.65 9.82
C LYS A 28 0.36 -8.59 8.92
N VAL A 29 -0.20 -8.39 7.73
CA VAL A 29 0.36 -7.47 6.72
C VAL A 29 -0.12 -6.05 6.95
N HIS A 30 -1.40 -5.85 7.25
CA HIS A 30 -1.99 -4.52 7.44
C HIS A 30 -1.39 -3.78 8.65
N LEU A 31 -1.13 -2.48 8.44
CA LEU A 31 -0.70 -1.48 9.42
C LEU A 31 -1.64 -0.27 9.31
N ARG A 32 -2.09 0.28 10.44
CA ARG A 32 -3.02 1.41 10.47
C ARG A 32 -2.25 2.71 10.70
N GLN A 33 -2.48 3.71 9.87
CA GLN A 33 -2.01 5.08 10.06
C GLN A 33 -2.53 5.62 11.40
N GLY A 34 -1.59 6.09 12.22
CA GLY A 34 -1.80 6.33 13.66
C GLY A 34 -0.94 5.42 14.54
N ASP A 35 -0.42 4.31 13.99
CA ASP A 35 0.59 3.46 14.65
C ASP A 35 2.01 4.10 14.62
N MET A 36 2.24 5.08 13.72
CA MET A 36 3.48 5.79 13.34
C MET A 36 3.23 7.17 12.65
N ASP A 37 2.00 7.74 12.75
CA ASP A 37 1.61 9.10 12.33
C ASP A 37 1.67 9.50 10.81
N GLY A 38 0.68 10.30 10.37
CA GLY A 38 0.64 11.19 9.19
C GLY A 38 0.89 10.69 7.74
N ALA A 39 1.60 9.58 7.55
CA ALA A 39 2.27 9.28 6.29
C ALA A 39 1.75 8.00 5.64
N CYS A 40 0.61 8.05 4.93
CA CYS A 40 0.01 6.87 4.27
C CYS A 40 0.96 6.16 3.30
N GLY A 41 1.83 6.89 2.61
CA GLY A 41 2.80 6.35 1.65
C GLY A 41 3.83 5.40 2.28
N PRO A 42 4.59 5.82 3.31
CA PRO A 42 5.51 4.95 4.04
C PRO A 42 4.88 3.67 4.59
N TYR A 43 3.66 3.74 5.11
CA TYR A 43 2.95 2.54 5.57
C TYR A 43 2.68 1.58 4.41
N CYS A 44 2.30 2.09 3.25
CA CYS A 44 2.11 1.25 2.07
C CYS A 44 3.41 0.57 1.63
N LEU A 45 4.56 1.25 1.72
CA LEU A 45 5.87 0.64 1.46
C LEU A 45 6.20 -0.47 2.47
N VAL A 46 6.01 -0.22 3.76
CA VAL A 46 6.26 -1.22 4.82
C VAL A 46 5.32 -2.42 4.65
N MET A 47 4.03 -2.19 4.39
CA MET A 47 3.07 -3.25 4.10
C MET A 47 3.46 -4.06 2.85
N ALA A 48 3.99 -3.42 1.80
CA ALA A 48 4.47 -4.10 0.60
C ALA A 48 5.66 -5.03 0.92
N MET A 49 6.61 -4.56 1.74
CA MET A 49 7.73 -5.37 2.21
C MET A 49 7.28 -6.54 3.09
N LEU A 50 6.28 -6.34 3.96
CA LEU A 50 5.68 -7.41 4.77
C LEU A 50 4.99 -8.47 3.88
N ALA A 51 4.18 -8.04 2.90
CA ALA A 51 3.52 -8.94 1.96
C ALA A 51 4.53 -9.78 1.16
N ARG A 52 5.68 -9.18 0.82
CA ARG A 52 6.80 -9.84 0.13
C ARG A 52 7.73 -10.63 1.05
N ASN A 53 7.47 -10.69 2.37
CA ASN A 53 8.33 -11.33 3.37
C ASN A 53 9.76 -10.76 3.41
N GLN A 54 9.94 -9.50 2.98
CA GLN A 54 11.22 -8.79 3.00
C GLN A 54 11.51 -8.13 4.35
N LEU A 55 10.48 -7.97 5.17
CA LEU A 55 10.51 -7.37 6.50
C LEU A 55 9.68 -8.23 7.47
N GLY A 56 10.08 -8.29 8.76
CA GLY A 56 9.26 -8.88 9.82
C GLY A 56 8.37 -7.86 10.54
N ARG A 57 7.24 -8.29 11.09
CA ARG A 57 6.24 -7.39 11.72
C ARG A 57 6.73 -6.74 13.01
N ARG A 58 7.54 -7.44 13.81
CA ARG A 58 8.18 -6.83 15.01
C ARG A 58 9.12 -5.69 14.64
N GLN A 59 9.85 -5.85 13.54
CA GLN A 59 10.66 -4.77 12.99
C GLN A 59 9.72 -3.66 12.58
N ALA A 60 8.76 -3.88 11.68
CA ALA A 60 7.82 -2.86 11.20
C ALA A 60 7.17 -1.99 12.30
N LYS A 61 6.84 -2.57 13.46
CA LYS A 61 6.24 -1.86 14.61
C LYS A 61 7.24 -1.11 15.52
N GLY A 62 8.54 -1.09 15.18
CA GLY A 62 9.58 -0.51 16.04
C GLY A 62 9.84 -1.28 17.34
N LEU A 63 9.36 -2.54 17.46
CA LEU A 63 9.50 -3.38 18.66
C LEU A 63 10.78 -4.24 18.66
N ALA A 64 11.61 -4.08 17.63
CA ALA A 64 12.93 -4.67 17.52
C ALA A 64 13.98 -3.56 17.52
N PRO A 65 15.17 -3.79 18.09
CA PRO A 65 16.27 -2.84 17.99
C PRO A 65 16.51 -2.46 16.53
N VAL A 66 16.58 -1.17 16.26
CA VAL A 66 16.82 -0.64 14.93
C VAL A 66 18.33 -0.68 14.67
N ASP A 67 18.79 -1.63 13.87
CA ASP A 67 20.15 -1.61 13.32
C ASP A 67 20.14 -0.81 12.01
N SER A 68 20.69 0.41 12.03
CA SER A 68 20.75 1.32 10.88
C SER A 68 21.52 0.76 9.68
N ARG A 69 22.29 -0.32 9.86
CA ARG A 69 22.94 -1.04 8.74
C ARG A 69 21.96 -1.95 8.01
N THR A 70 20.82 -2.28 8.60
CA THR A 70 19.77 -3.08 7.97
C THR A 70 18.83 -2.20 7.15
N ARG A 71 18.22 -2.77 6.09
CA ARG A 71 17.27 -2.03 5.22
C ARG A 71 16.13 -1.36 6.00
N TYR A 72 15.58 -2.06 6.99
CA TYR A 72 14.57 -1.51 7.88
C TYR A 72 15.11 -0.35 8.72
N GLY A 73 16.33 -0.47 9.23
CA GLY A 73 16.95 0.61 9.98
C GLY A 73 17.20 1.84 9.13
N ARG A 74 17.66 1.67 7.88
CA ARG A 74 17.80 2.77 6.92
C ARG A 74 16.45 3.43 6.60
N LEU A 75 15.37 2.64 6.45
CA LEU A 75 14.00 3.16 6.26
C LEU A 75 13.56 4.02 7.44
N MET A 76 13.70 3.48 8.65
CA MET A 76 13.25 4.15 9.87
C MET A 76 14.08 5.40 10.16
N GLU A 77 15.37 5.35 9.90
CA GLU A 77 16.24 6.52 10.00
C GLU A 77 15.84 7.60 9.00
N ALA A 78 15.57 7.24 7.74
CA ALA A 78 15.06 8.18 6.75
C ALA A 78 13.69 8.76 7.15
N LEU A 79 12.76 7.92 7.63
CA LEU A 79 11.45 8.39 8.11
C LEU A 79 11.57 9.34 9.30
N ASN A 80 12.46 9.06 10.26
CA ASN A 80 12.71 9.91 11.42
C ASN A 80 13.40 11.23 11.04
N GLN A 81 14.27 11.23 10.02
CA GLN A 81 14.92 12.44 9.51
C GLN A 81 13.95 13.35 8.73
N HIS A 82 12.82 12.80 8.29
CA HIS A 82 11.81 13.50 7.50
C HIS A 82 10.55 13.84 8.32
N GLU A 83 10.69 14.61 9.42
CA GLU A 83 9.57 15.12 10.23
C GLU A 83 8.48 15.83 9.38
N THR A 84 8.84 16.40 8.23
CA THR A 84 7.94 17.05 7.29
C THR A 84 6.99 16.08 6.57
N LEU A 85 7.43 14.85 6.27
CA LEU A 85 6.59 13.83 5.60
C LEU A 85 5.45 13.36 6.50
N VAL A 86 5.69 13.38 7.81
CA VAL A 86 4.71 13.08 8.84
C VAL A 86 3.68 14.21 8.98
N ARG A 87 4.05 15.46 8.68
CA ARG A 87 3.17 16.64 8.85
C ARG A 87 2.39 17.06 7.61
N VAL A 88 2.93 16.85 6.40
CA VAL A 88 2.39 17.39 5.14
C VAL A 88 1.89 16.28 4.19
N GLY A 89 2.07 15.01 4.58
CA GLY A 89 1.80 13.85 3.74
C GLY A 89 2.97 13.52 2.81
N THR A 90 2.83 12.45 2.02
CA THR A 90 3.91 11.92 1.18
C THR A 90 3.56 12.04 -0.30
N THR A 91 4.43 12.65 -1.10
CA THR A 91 4.36 12.63 -2.57
C THR A 91 5.11 11.41 -3.12
N GLY A 92 4.92 11.06 -4.39
CA GLY A 92 5.72 9.98 -4.96
C GLY A 92 7.20 10.31 -5.11
N ALA A 93 7.60 11.58 -5.03
CA ALA A 93 9.03 11.95 -4.99
C ALA A 93 9.64 11.57 -3.63
N ASP A 94 8.90 11.81 -2.55
CA ASP A 94 9.30 11.44 -1.20
C ASP A 94 9.37 9.92 -1.05
N LEU A 95 8.41 9.18 -1.63
CA LEU A 95 8.48 7.71 -1.68
C LEU A 95 9.70 7.22 -2.47
N LEU A 96 10.06 7.90 -3.55
CA LEU A 96 11.26 7.62 -4.34
C LEU A 96 12.54 7.81 -3.51
N GLU A 97 12.62 8.88 -2.73
CA GLU A 97 13.76 9.13 -1.85
C GLU A 97 13.86 8.07 -0.75
N LEU A 98 12.75 7.71 -0.12
CA LEU A 98 12.69 6.61 0.83
C LEU A 98 13.14 5.29 0.19
N LEU A 99 12.67 4.97 -1.02
CA LEU A 99 13.03 3.77 -1.78
C LEU A 99 14.53 3.66 -2.08
N LYS A 100 15.17 4.77 -2.48
CA LYS A 100 16.62 4.83 -2.73
C LYS A 100 17.44 4.46 -1.50
N VAL A 101 16.92 4.72 -0.31
CA VAL A 101 17.58 4.39 0.97
C VAL A 101 17.41 2.90 1.34
N ILE A 102 16.32 2.26 0.91
CA ILE A 102 15.91 0.93 1.39
C ILE A 102 16.14 -0.20 0.40
N SER A 103 16.25 0.08 -0.90
CA SER A 103 16.30 -0.96 -1.92
C SER A 103 17.63 -1.01 -2.67
N ASP A 104 18.35 -2.14 -2.51
CA ASP A 104 19.39 -2.59 -3.44
C ASP A 104 18.80 -3.45 -4.60
N LYS A 105 17.46 -3.56 -4.67
CA LYS A 105 16.69 -4.27 -5.71
C LYS A 105 16.00 -3.32 -6.68
N GLU A 106 15.69 -3.81 -7.88
CA GLU A 106 14.88 -3.09 -8.85
C GLU A 106 13.51 -2.76 -8.25
N TYR A 107 13.20 -1.48 -8.10
CA TYR A 107 11.87 -1.00 -7.86
C TYR A 107 11.40 -0.29 -9.14
N ARG A 108 10.11 -0.35 -9.43
CA ARG A 108 9.54 0.39 -10.55
C ARG A 108 8.69 1.53 -10.03
N VAL A 109 8.99 2.74 -10.48
CA VAL A 109 8.13 3.92 -10.26
C VAL A 109 7.62 4.38 -11.59
N GLU A 110 6.31 4.58 -11.68
CA GLU A 110 5.68 5.15 -12.86
C GLU A 110 4.80 6.33 -12.45
N ARG A 111 4.82 7.38 -13.26
CA ARG A 111 3.88 8.50 -13.18
C ARG A 111 3.18 8.63 -14.52
N GLY A 112 1.88 8.89 -14.50
CA GLY A 112 1.12 8.99 -15.75
C GLY A 112 -0.37 9.19 -15.56
N ASP A 113 -1.12 8.88 -16.61
CA ASP A 113 -2.57 8.82 -16.54
C ASP A 113 -3.06 7.52 -15.89
N GLY A 114 -4.34 7.50 -15.55
CA GLY A 114 -4.90 6.35 -14.84
C GLY A 114 -5.00 5.08 -15.67
N VAL A 115 -5.11 5.17 -17.01
CA VAL A 115 -5.18 3.99 -17.88
C VAL A 115 -3.86 3.23 -17.79
N ARG A 116 -2.75 3.97 -17.92
CA ARG A 116 -1.41 3.42 -17.77
C ARG A 116 -1.17 2.83 -16.37
N MET A 117 -1.63 3.52 -15.32
CA MET A 117 -1.49 3.00 -13.95
C MET A 117 -2.27 1.69 -13.75
N VAL A 118 -3.49 1.58 -14.28
CA VAL A 118 -4.28 0.34 -14.22
C VAL A 118 -3.59 -0.80 -14.96
N GLU A 119 -3.11 -0.55 -16.18
CA GLU A 119 -2.41 -1.55 -16.99
C GLU A 119 -1.18 -2.11 -16.27
N LEU A 120 -0.31 -1.23 -15.75
CA LEU A 120 0.89 -1.65 -15.04
C LEU A 120 0.59 -2.36 -13.73
N THR A 121 -0.43 -1.89 -12.99
CA THR A 121 -0.84 -2.52 -11.73
C THR A 121 -1.30 -3.94 -11.98
N ARG A 122 -2.12 -4.18 -13.02
CA ARG A 122 -2.55 -5.54 -13.37
C ARG A 122 -1.37 -6.46 -13.62
N ARG A 123 -0.44 -6.05 -14.48
CA ARG A 123 0.76 -6.85 -14.81
C ARG A 123 1.55 -7.21 -13.56
N HIS A 124 1.80 -6.24 -12.69
CA HIS A 124 2.53 -6.50 -11.45
C HIS A 124 1.76 -7.44 -10.51
N LEU A 125 0.44 -7.29 -10.36
CA LEU A 125 -0.36 -8.21 -9.55
C LEU A 125 -0.41 -9.63 -10.14
N GLU A 126 -0.44 -9.77 -11.47
CA GLU A 126 -0.30 -11.06 -12.17
C GLU A 126 1.05 -11.72 -11.88
N ASP A 127 2.11 -10.93 -11.76
CA ASP A 127 3.46 -11.37 -11.39
C ASP A 127 3.65 -11.54 -9.86
N ASN A 128 2.57 -11.48 -9.06
CA ASN A 128 2.60 -11.57 -7.60
C ASN A 128 3.42 -10.46 -6.91
N ILE A 129 3.40 -9.26 -7.50
CA ILE A 129 4.08 -8.07 -7.00
C ILE A 129 3.01 -7.07 -6.51
N PRO A 130 2.98 -6.74 -5.20
CA PRO A 130 2.06 -5.75 -4.68
C PRO A 130 2.47 -4.35 -5.16
N VAL A 131 1.48 -3.47 -5.34
CA VAL A 131 1.69 -2.14 -5.93
C VAL A 131 1.15 -1.07 -4.99
N VAL A 132 2.01 -0.13 -4.61
CA VAL A 132 1.60 1.08 -3.90
C VAL A 132 1.05 2.07 -4.91
N LEU A 133 -0.24 2.40 -4.80
CA LEU A 133 -0.95 3.28 -5.75
C LEU A 133 -1.26 4.63 -5.13
N GLY A 134 -0.87 5.69 -5.84
CA GLY A 134 -1.15 7.07 -5.50
C GLY A 134 -2.27 7.63 -6.36
N PHE A 135 -3.29 8.18 -5.69
CA PHE A 135 -4.45 8.77 -6.35
C PHE A 135 -4.96 10.00 -5.61
N HIS A 136 -5.70 10.84 -6.33
CA HIS A 136 -6.37 12.00 -5.74
C HIS A 136 -7.79 12.15 -6.26
N GLY A 137 -8.63 12.71 -5.40
CA GLY A 137 -10.00 13.07 -5.72
C GLY A 137 -10.10 14.52 -6.16
N ARG A 138 -11.35 14.96 -6.31
CA ARG A 138 -11.68 16.35 -6.64
C ARG A 138 -11.21 17.30 -5.54
N LYS A 139 -11.06 18.58 -5.88
CA LYS A 139 -10.54 19.63 -4.97
C LYS A 139 -11.31 19.74 -3.65
N ASP A 140 -12.59 19.39 -3.66
CA ASP A 140 -13.55 19.41 -2.54
C ASP A 140 -13.63 18.09 -1.76
N SER A 141 -12.91 17.04 -2.17
CA SER A 141 -13.00 15.71 -1.57
C SER A 141 -11.95 15.40 -0.52
N ASP A 142 -10.93 16.26 -0.35
CA ASP A 142 -9.74 16.04 0.49
C ASP A 142 -8.99 14.71 0.24
N ILE A 143 -9.27 14.00 -0.86
CA ILE A 143 -8.58 12.77 -1.22
C ILE A 143 -7.25 13.10 -1.91
N ARG A 144 -6.15 12.84 -1.22
CA ARG A 144 -4.81 12.65 -1.79
C ARG A 144 -4.15 11.53 -0.99
N HIS A 145 -4.08 10.34 -1.58
CA HIS A 145 -3.91 9.14 -0.79
C HIS A 145 -3.07 8.06 -1.46
N TRP A 146 -2.50 7.21 -0.62
CA TRP A 146 -1.74 6.03 -0.99
C TRP A 146 -2.36 4.80 -0.37
N CYS A 147 -2.55 3.76 -1.18
CA CYS A 147 -2.96 2.44 -0.71
C CYS A 147 -2.08 1.35 -1.36
N LEU A 148 -2.00 0.20 -0.71
CA LEU A 148 -1.31 -0.97 -1.27
C LEU A 148 -2.31 -1.89 -1.96
N ALA A 149 -2.19 -2.07 -3.28
CA ALA A 149 -2.89 -3.12 -4.01
C ALA A 149 -2.27 -4.49 -3.73
N VAL A 150 -3.11 -5.42 -3.28
CA VAL A 150 -2.71 -6.79 -2.91
C VAL A 150 -3.48 -7.87 -3.69
N GLY A 151 -4.41 -7.46 -4.54
CA GLY A 151 -5.18 -8.36 -5.37
C GLY A 151 -6.06 -7.63 -6.36
N MET A 152 -6.69 -8.37 -7.26
CA MET A 152 -7.56 -7.83 -8.28
C MET A 152 -8.68 -8.79 -8.70
N SER A 153 -9.64 -8.20 -9.40
CA SER A 153 -10.64 -8.88 -10.22
C SER A 153 -10.64 -8.24 -11.62
N GLU A 154 -11.62 -8.60 -12.45
CA GLU A 154 -11.83 -7.92 -13.74
C GLU A 154 -12.20 -6.44 -13.57
N ASP A 155 -12.87 -6.06 -12.49
CA ASP A 155 -13.44 -4.71 -12.35
C ASP A 155 -12.75 -3.83 -11.31
N ALA A 156 -11.92 -4.42 -10.44
CA ALA A 156 -11.37 -3.72 -9.29
C ALA A 156 -10.03 -4.25 -8.78
N PHE A 157 -9.26 -3.35 -8.18
CA PHE A 157 -8.14 -3.64 -7.29
C PHE A 157 -8.61 -3.67 -5.83
N PHE A 158 -8.07 -4.63 -5.08
CA PHE A 158 -8.31 -4.80 -3.64
C PHE A 158 -7.13 -4.24 -2.86
N LEU A 159 -7.43 -3.30 -1.97
CA LEU A 159 -6.43 -2.42 -1.38
C LEU A 159 -6.35 -2.58 0.14
N LEU A 160 -5.12 -2.52 0.66
CA LEU A 160 -4.85 -2.19 2.06
C LEU A 160 -4.67 -0.68 2.16
N ASP A 161 -5.68 -0.03 2.71
CA ASP A 161 -5.69 1.37 3.10
C ASP A 161 -5.16 1.51 4.54
N PRO A 162 -4.05 2.22 4.76
CA PRO A 162 -3.55 2.46 6.10
C PRO A 162 -4.44 3.41 6.91
N ALA A 163 -5.23 4.31 6.30
CA ALA A 163 -6.06 5.28 7.02
C ALA A 163 -7.25 4.64 7.76
N HIS A 164 -7.56 3.37 7.50
CA HIS A 164 -8.69 2.65 8.06
C HIS A 164 -8.28 1.29 8.61
N ASP A 165 -9.04 0.79 9.59
CA ASP A 165 -8.81 -0.55 10.12
C ASP A 165 -9.14 -1.62 9.06
N LEU A 166 -8.33 -2.68 9.05
CA LEU A 166 -8.72 -3.93 8.40
C LEU A 166 -9.56 -4.74 9.38
N GLN A 167 -10.86 -4.87 9.07
CA GLN A 167 -11.80 -5.64 9.87
C GLN A 167 -11.42 -7.13 9.88
N ARG A 168 -11.69 -7.81 11.00
CA ARG A 168 -11.49 -9.25 11.13
C ARG A 168 -12.30 -10.00 10.06
N GLY A 169 -11.70 -11.00 9.44
CA GLY A 169 -12.27 -11.79 8.35
C GLY A 169 -12.04 -11.22 6.95
N LEU A 170 -11.58 -9.97 6.82
CA LEU A 170 -11.35 -9.34 5.52
C LEU A 170 -9.87 -9.41 5.11
N ALA A 171 -9.65 -9.56 3.79
CA ALA A 171 -8.33 -9.51 3.18
C ALA A 171 -7.94 -8.11 2.69
N TRP A 172 -8.91 -7.21 2.53
CA TRP A 172 -8.72 -5.81 2.13
C TRP A 172 -9.75 -4.93 2.83
N ASN A 173 -9.48 -3.64 2.94
CA ASN A 173 -10.38 -2.66 3.57
C ASN A 173 -10.75 -1.49 2.64
N ALA A 174 -10.22 -1.49 1.42
CA ALA A 174 -10.62 -0.57 0.37
C ALA A 174 -10.59 -1.22 -1.02
N VAL A 175 -11.28 -0.59 -1.97
CA VAL A 175 -11.43 -1.06 -3.35
C VAL A 175 -11.23 0.12 -4.30
N LEU A 176 -10.57 -0.11 -5.43
CA LEU A 176 -10.41 0.88 -6.50
C LEU A 176 -10.86 0.26 -7.83
N THR A 177 -11.81 0.89 -8.52
CA THR A 177 -12.26 0.38 -9.82
C THR A 177 -11.15 0.48 -10.87
N THR A 178 -11.14 -0.44 -11.82
CA THR A 178 -10.15 -0.43 -12.92
C THR A 178 -10.69 0.14 -14.21
N GLN A 179 -12.02 0.32 -14.32
CA GLN A 179 -12.64 0.97 -15.48
C GLN A 179 -12.92 2.44 -15.15
N ALA A 180 -12.51 3.32 -16.07
CA ALA A 180 -12.78 4.75 -15.97
C ALA A 180 -14.12 5.10 -16.61
N ASN A 181 -14.90 5.96 -15.97
CA ASN A 181 -16.20 6.43 -16.49
C ASN A 181 -16.09 7.57 -17.53
N GLY A 182 -14.96 7.70 -18.24
CA GLY A 182 -14.72 8.72 -19.27
C GLY A 182 -14.42 10.14 -18.77
N SER A 183 -14.40 10.37 -17.46
CA SER A 183 -14.03 11.67 -16.87
C SER A 183 -12.60 11.69 -16.33
N ARG A 184 -12.04 12.90 -16.06
CA ARG A 184 -10.74 13.05 -15.40
C ARG A 184 -10.68 12.27 -14.07
N PHE A 185 -11.76 12.30 -13.29
CA PHE A 185 -11.91 11.52 -12.05
C PHE A 185 -12.70 10.24 -12.35
N GLY A 186 -12.15 9.47 -13.29
CA GLY A 186 -12.79 8.34 -13.95
C GLY A 186 -13.08 7.16 -13.03
N TYR A 187 -12.29 7.00 -11.98
CA TYR A 187 -12.25 5.81 -11.14
C TYR A 187 -13.02 6.03 -9.85
N ARG A 188 -13.38 4.94 -9.16
CA ARG A 188 -14.02 5.00 -7.85
C ARG A 188 -13.14 4.34 -6.81
N TYR A 189 -12.88 5.10 -5.76
CA TYR A 189 -12.24 4.64 -4.54
C TYR A 189 -13.32 4.41 -3.49
N LEU A 190 -13.38 3.21 -2.91
CA LEU A 190 -14.38 2.81 -1.94
C LEU A 190 -13.68 2.33 -0.67
N ASN A 191 -14.18 2.75 0.48
CA ASN A 191 -13.75 2.24 1.78
C ASN A 191 -14.92 2.34 2.78
N ALA A 192 -14.67 2.05 4.05
CA ALA A 192 -15.68 2.05 5.10
C ALA A 192 -16.37 3.43 5.33
N LYS A 193 -15.80 4.53 4.86
CA LYS A 193 -16.33 5.89 5.03
C LYS A 193 -17.17 6.37 3.84
N GLY A 194 -17.07 5.73 2.67
CA GLY A 194 -17.84 6.15 1.50
C GLY A 194 -17.21 5.77 0.17
N THR A 195 -17.59 6.53 -0.87
CA THR A 195 -17.12 6.35 -2.25
C THR A 195 -16.74 7.70 -2.85
N TRP A 196 -15.55 7.79 -3.45
CA TRP A 196 -15.02 9.00 -4.06
C TRP A 196 -14.64 8.79 -5.51
N ALA A 197 -14.86 9.82 -6.33
CA ALA A 197 -14.34 9.88 -7.68
C ALA A 197 -12.87 10.30 -7.65
N VAL A 198 -11.98 9.49 -8.23
CA VAL A 198 -10.53 9.69 -8.18
C VAL A 198 -9.86 9.55 -9.55
N THR A 199 -8.64 10.05 -9.64
CA THR A 199 -7.68 9.77 -10.71
C THR A 199 -6.44 9.14 -10.11
N LEU A 200 -5.94 8.08 -10.75
CA LEU A 200 -4.62 7.54 -10.44
C LEU A 200 -3.57 8.45 -11.07
N LYS A 201 -2.40 8.56 -10.42
CA LYS A 201 -1.29 9.40 -10.88
C LYS A 201 0.05 8.72 -10.87
N GLU A 202 0.24 7.81 -9.93
CA GLU A 202 1.54 7.23 -9.70
C GLU A 202 1.42 5.87 -9.05
N MET A 203 2.43 5.04 -9.32
CA MET A 203 2.53 3.71 -8.76
C MET A 203 3.98 3.38 -8.43
N VAL A 204 4.15 2.58 -7.39
CA VAL A 204 5.44 2.01 -6.98
C VAL A 204 5.25 0.50 -6.83
N ALA A 205 6.09 -0.28 -7.51
CA ALA A 205 6.18 -1.72 -7.36
C ALA A 205 7.57 -2.12 -6.82
N LEU A 206 7.59 -3.02 -5.83
CA LEU A 206 8.81 -3.61 -5.27
C LEU A 206 9.09 -4.96 -5.95
N LEU A 207 10.05 -5.02 -6.88
CA LEU A 207 10.35 -6.23 -7.65
C LEU A 207 11.16 -7.27 -6.84
#